data_AF-A0A814BIM0-F1
#
_entry.id   AF-A0A814BIM0-F1
#
_cell.length_a   1.000
_cell.length_b   1.000
_cell.length_c   1.000
_cell.angle_alpha   90.00
_cell.angle_beta   90.00
_cell.angle_gamma   90.00
#
_symmetry.space_group_name_H-M   'P 1'
#
loop_
_entity.id
_entity.type
_entity.pdbx_description
1 polymer ?
#
loop_
_entity_poly.entity_id
_entity_poly.type
_entity_poly.pdbx_seq_one_letter_code
_entity_poly.pdbx_strand_id
1 'polypeptide(L)'
;MDVQKECNQQVNEEDLVVALEHMIRMAAELNSIIVTDNVEVGMLTALPRPIWANIRNELIKDSMNFDSLRSIEESICVICLDKWKIDENTPGDSRDQVSMAEQILYGGKDMVNSSNRCSDGVWGMNTEISSVDGIVINRLVEDLIHYTVIKPFDIHIFHFHDYGDKLLKLYNVSPDVFVQISLHFTYYKLNQCLCVSYEPVSTRRFHLGRTDALKSNIPETLNWIKAMMDKNGNSVVVAH
;
A
#
# COMPACT_ATOMS: atom_id res chain seq x y z
N MET A 1 4.84 -7.78 21.95
CA MET A 1 3.74 -8.64 22.43
C MET A 1 4.00 -10.03 21.90
N ASP A 2 4.13 -11.02 22.77
CA ASP A 2 4.42 -12.39 22.36
C ASP A 2 3.13 -13.09 21.91
N VAL A 3 3.17 -13.70 20.72
CA VAL A 3 2.03 -14.41 20.11
C VAL A 3 2.21 -15.93 20.14
N GLN A 4 3.26 -16.41 20.79
CA GLN A 4 3.57 -17.82 21.01
C GLN A 4 3.90 -18.08 22.48
N LYS A 5 3.35 -19.17 23.04
CA LYS A 5 3.69 -19.67 24.38
C LYS A 5 4.95 -20.56 24.31
N GLU A 6 5.54 -20.92 25.46
CA GLU A 6 6.83 -21.65 25.62
C GLU A 6 6.96 -23.02 24.90
N CYS A 7 6.01 -23.43 24.06
CA CYS A 7 6.03 -24.68 23.30
C CYS A 7 5.62 -24.51 21.82
N ASN A 8 5.87 -23.34 21.22
CA ASN A 8 5.38 -22.96 19.88
C ASN A 8 3.84 -23.03 19.74
N GLN A 9 3.12 -23.05 20.87
CA GLN A 9 1.67 -23.05 20.87
C GLN A 9 1.19 -21.61 20.63
N GLN A 10 0.34 -21.43 19.63
CA GLN A 10 -0.26 -20.13 19.34
C GLN A 10 -1.12 -19.67 20.51
N VAL A 11 -1.03 -18.38 20.81
CA VAL A 11 -1.93 -17.72 21.76
C VAL A 11 -3.33 -17.68 21.17
N ASN A 12 -4.36 -17.94 21.98
CA ASN A 12 -5.75 -17.90 21.52
C ASN A 12 -6.20 -16.44 21.30
N GLU A 13 -7.29 -16.26 20.57
CA GLU A 13 -7.81 -14.93 20.27
C GLU A 13 -8.20 -14.14 21.54
N GLU A 14 -8.78 -14.81 22.53
CA GLU A 14 -9.17 -14.18 23.80
C GLU A 14 -7.98 -13.59 24.57
N ASP A 15 -6.88 -14.35 24.72
CA ASP A 15 -5.68 -13.85 25.39
C ASP A 15 -5.04 -12.70 24.59
N LEU A 16 -5.09 -12.75 23.25
CA LEU A 16 -4.60 -11.66 22.40
C LEU A 16 -5.40 -10.37 22.61
N VAL A 17 -6.73 -10.46 22.66
CA VAL A 17 -7.62 -9.31 22.91
C VAL A 17 -7.34 -8.70 24.28
N VAL A 18 -7.22 -9.52 25.33
CA VAL A 18 -6.91 -9.04 26.69
C VAL A 18 -5.57 -8.30 26.73
N ALA A 19 -4.54 -8.83 26.05
CA ALA A 19 -3.24 -8.18 25.96
C ALA A 19 -3.31 -6.84 25.20
N LEU A 20 -4.06 -6.77 24.10
CA LEU A 20 -4.29 -5.53 23.35
C LEU A 20 -5.02 -4.48 24.20
N GLU A 21 -6.09 -4.86 24.90
CA GLU A 21 -6.83 -3.97 25.80
C GLU A 21 -5.93 -3.41 26.91
N HIS A 22 -5.05 -4.24 27.47
CA HIS A 22 -4.11 -3.80 28.48
C HIS A 22 -3.11 -2.77 27.92
N MET A 23 -2.55 -3.01 26.72
CA MET A 23 -1.65 -2.06 26.07
C MET A 23 -2.35 -0.72 25.76
N ILE A 24 -3.61 -0.74 25.32
CA ILE A 24 -4.40 0.48 25.08
C ILE A 24 -4.56 1.28 26.37
N ARG A 25 -4.89 0.62 27.49
CA ARG A 25 -5.02 1.26 28.81
C ARG A 25 -3.71 1.89 29.27
N MET A 26 -2.60 1.14 29.20
CA MET A 26 -1.27 1.65 29.55
C MET A 26 -0.87 2.85 28.69
N ALA A 27 -1.14 2.81 27.39
CA ALA A 27 -0.85 3.92 26.49
C ALA A 27 -1.69 5.17 26.79
N ALA A 28 -2.96 5.01 27.18
CA ALA A 28 -3.81 6.11 27.59
C ALA A 28 -3.33 6.75 28.90
N GLU A 29 -2.89 5.95 29.88
CA GLU A 29 -2.34 6.43 31.14
C GLU A 29 -1.03 7.20 30.93
N LEU A 30 -0.11 6.68 30.11
CA LEU A 30 1.15 7.36 29.80
C LEU A 30 0.94 8.72 29.14
N ASN A 31 -0.03 8.83 28.22
CA ASN A 31 -0.40 10.10 27.59
C ASN A 31 -0.99 11.12 28.56
N SER A 32 -1.56 10.68 29.70
CA SER A 32 -2.09 11.58 30.73
C SER A 32 -1.02 12.08 31.71
N ILE A 33 0.08 11.35 31.86
CA ILE A 33 1.15 11.62 32.82
C ILE A 33 2.27 12.48 32.19
N ILE A 34 2.56 12.27 30.92
CA ILE A 34 3.66 12.94 30.22
C ILE A 34 3.13 14.23 29.58
N VAL A 35 3.35 15.38 30.25
CA VAL A 35 3.01 16.74 29.76
C VAL A 35 4.08 17.27 28.79
N THR A 36 5.22 16.58 28.62
CA THR A 36 6.26 16.97 27.67
C THR A 36 5.87 16.59 26.25
N ASP A 37 6.25 17.43 25.28
CA ASP A 37 6.16 17.17 23.84
C ASP A 37 6.55 15.71 23.54
N ASN A 38 5.54 14.84 23.38
CA ASN A 38 5.76 13.44 23.05
C ASN A 38 6.47 13.42 21.69
N VAL A 39 7.77 13.13 21.70
CA VAL A 39 8.52 13.00 20.45
C VAL A 39 8.07 11.71 19.80
N GLU A 40 7.35 11.84 18.69
CA GLU A 40 6.88 10.73 17.88
C GLU A 40 8.07 10.08 17.15
N VAL A 41 8.84 9.24 17.85
CA VAL A 41 10.08 8.61 17.32
C VAL A 41 9.82 7.86 16.01
N GLY A 42 8.63 7.27 15.84
CA GLY A 42 8.23 6.59 14.61
C GLY A 42 8.28 7.49 13.36
N MET A 43 8.04 8.79 13.49
CA MET A 43 8.10 9.75 12.37
C MET A 43 9.47 9.86 11.73
N LEU A 44 10.52 9.59 12.50
CA LEU A 44 11.90 9.67 12.01
C LEU A 44 12.16 8.67 10.87
N THR A 45 11.38 7.58 10.83
CA THR A 45 11.47 6.56 9.77
C THR A 45 10.94 7.04 8.41
N ALA A 46 10.12 8.10 8.39
CA ALA A 46 9.59 8.72 7.17
C ALA A 46 10.55 9.76 6.55
N LEU A 47 11.62 10.12 7.26
CA LEU A 47 12.62 11.06 6.75
C LEU A 47 13.42 10.46 5.59
N PRO A 48 14.06 11.29 4.74
CA PRO A 48 14.95 10.82 3.70
C PRO A 48 15.98 9.82 4.24
N ARG A 49 16.22 8.72 3.52
CA ARG A 49 17.05 7.59 3.97
C ARG A 49 18.41 8.00 4.59
N PRO A 50 19.18 8.95 4.03
CA PRO A 50 20.45 9.36 4.64
C PRO A 50 20.28 10.07 5.98
N ILE A 51 19.21 10.86 6.12
CA ILE A 51 18.89 11.58 7.36
C ILE A 51 18.47 10.58 8.44
N TRP A 52 17.56 9.66 8.10
CA TRP A 52 17.14 8.60 9.01
C TRP A 52 18.33 7.73 9.46
N ALA A 53 19.22 7.35 8.54
CA ALA A 53 20.40 6.54 8.87
C ALA A 53 21.30 7.22 9.92
N ASN A 54 21.53 8.53 9.77
CA ASN A 54 22.32 9.30 10.73
C ASN A 54 21.64 9.37 12.10
N ILE A 55 20.33 9.66 12.12
CA ILE A 55 19.55 9.72 13.36
C ILE A 55 19.54 8.36 14.07
N ARG A 56 19.34 7.27 13.32
CA ARG A 56 19.38 5.90 13.87
C ARG A 56 20.72 5.61 14.53
N ASN A 57 21.83 6.01 13.91
CA ASN A 57 23.17 5.82 14.48
C ASN A 57 23.38 6.56 15.80
N GLU A 58 22.67 7.67 16.03
CA GLU A 58 22.66 8.36 17.32
C GLU A 58 21.74 7.65 18.33
N LEU A 59 20.55 7.22 17.90
CA LEU A 59 19.58 6.53 18.77
C LEU A 59 20.14 5.24 19.35
N ILE A 60 20.85 4.44 18.56
CA ILE A 60 21.42 3.14 19.01
C ILE A 60 22.56 3.27 20.02
N LYS A 61 23.07 4.48 20.28
CA LYS A 61 24.12 4.70 21.30
C LYS A 61 23.57 4.53 22.72
N ASP A 62 22.27 4.76 22.89
CA ASP A 62 21.57 4.50 24.14
C ASP A 62 21.08 3.03 24.19
N SER A 63 21.33 2.35 25.30
CA SER A 63 21.00 0.91 25.41
C SER A 63 19.50 0.64 25.38
N MET A 64 18.68 1.52 25.98
CA MET A 64 17.23 1.35 26.03
C MET A 64 16.61 1.56 24.64
N ASN A 65 17.09 2.56 23.90
CA ASN A 65 16.69 2.78 22.52
C ASN A 65 17.13 1.62 21.61
N PHE A 66 18.35 1.11 21.81
CA PHE A 66 18.85 -0.05 21.07
C PHE A 66 17.95 -1.28 21.26
N ASP A 67 17.63 -1.65 22.50
CA ASP A 67 16.78 -2.80 22.80
C ASP A 67 15.35 -2.61 22.27
N SER A 68 14.83 -1.38 22.30
CA SER A 68 13.52 -1.04 21.75
C SER A 68 13.49 -1.15 20.23
N LEU A 69 14.48 -0.58 19.53
CA LEU A 69 14.61 -0.68 18.08
C LEU A 69 14.80 -2.14 17.64
N ARG A 70 15.62 -2.89 18.37
CA ARG A 70 15.82 -4.32 18.12
C ARG A 70 14.52 -5.11 18.26
N SER A 71 13.73 -4.84 19.30
CA SER A 71 12.43 -5.50 19.51
C SER A 71 11.45 -5.21 18.37
N ILE A 72 11.50 -4.00 17.79
CA ILE A 72 10.70 -3.64 16.61
C ILE A 72 11.20 -4.38 15.36
N GLU A 73 12.52 -4.39 15.13
CA GLU A 73 13.15 -5.05 13.97
C GLU A 73 12.98 -6.58 13.96
N GLU A 74 12.96 -7.20 15.14
CA GLU A 74 12.76 -8.65 15.30
C GLU A 74 11.28 -9.05 15.40
N SER A 75 10.35 -8.09 15.41
CA SER A 75 8.92 -8.36 15.46
C SER A 75 8.39 -9.02 14.18
N ILE A 76 7.37 -9.88 14.30
CA ILE A 76 6.73 -10.55 13.15
C ILE A 76 6.06 -9.52 12.23
N CYS A 77 5.34 -8.58 12.85
CA CYS A 77 4.72 -7.45 12.20
C CYS A 77 4.43 -6.38 13.25
N VAL A 78 4.18 -5.16 12.79
CA VAL A 78 3.70 -4.06 13.64
C VAL A 78 2.21 -3.92 13.42
N ILE A 79 1.43 -4.21 14.45
CA ILE A 79 0.02 -3.82 14.52
C ILE A 79 0.01 -2.45 15.17
N CYS A 80 -0.66 -1.52 14.52
CA CYS A 80 -0.84 -0.22 15.11
C CYS A 80 -2.34 0.02 15.33
N LEU A 81 -2.68 0.90 16.28
CA LEU A 81 -4.07 1.25 16.61
C LEU A 81 -4.37 2.77 16.47
N ASP A 82 -4.93 3.23 15.35
CA ASP A 82 -5.11 4.66 15.02
C ASP A 82 -6.21 5.34 15.78
N LYS A 83 -6.04 6.65 15.93
CA LYS A 83 -7.12 7.55 16.31
C LYS A 83 -7.89 7.97 15.07
N TRP A 84 -9.21 7.83 15.11
CA TRP A 84 -10.08 8.45 14.12
C TRP A 84 -10.38 9.90 14.49
N LYS A 85 -10.22 10.81 13.54
CA LYS A 85 -10.60 12.22 13.69
C LYS A 85 -11.76 12.48 12.73
N ILE A 86 -12.94 12.75 13.29
CA ILE A 86 -14.10 13.21 12.51
C ILE A 86 -13.86 14.69 12.19
N ASP A 87 -13.86 15.07 10.91
CA ASP A 87 -13.86 16.48 10.54
C ASP A 87 -15.26 17.06 10.79
N GLU A 88 -15.39 17.86 11.85
CA GLU A 88 -16.64 18.50 12.25
C GLU A 88 -17.21 19.43 11.16
N ASN A 89 -16.39 19.88 10.21
CA ASN A 89 -16.81 20.78 9.12
C ASN A 89 -17.39 20.06 7.89
N THR A 90 -17.34 18.72 7.86
CA THR A 90 -17.89 17.93 6.77
C THR A 90 -19.04 17.05 7.31
N PRO A 91 -20.29 17.55 7.35
CA PRO A 91 -21.42 16.81 7.88
C PRO A 91 -21.81 15.69 6.90
N GLY A 92 -21.23 14.52 7.12
CA GLY A 92 -21.42 13.29 6.37
C GLY A 92 -20.34 12.31 6.82
N ASP A 93 -20.66 11.02 6.90
CA ASP A 93 -19.71 9.96 7.20
C ASP A 93 -18.52 10.04 6.23
N SER A 94 -17.47 10.79 6.57
CA SER A 94 -16.38 11.19 5.66
C SER A 94 -15.36 10.06 5.49
N ARG A 95 -15.87 8.85 5.32
CA ARG A 95 -15.14 7.65 4.90
C ARG A 95 -15.01 7.64 3.39
N ASP A 96 -14.58 8.75 2.81
CA ASP A 96 -14.28 8.74 1.38
C ASP A 96 -13.03 7.89 1.16
N GLN A 97 -13.01 7.16 0.03
CA GLN A 97 -11.95 6.21 -0.25
C GLN A 97 -10.58 6.90 -0.39
N VAL A 98 -10.55 8.21 -0.69
CA VAL A 98 -9.31 9.00 -0.75
C VAL A 98 -8.72 9.12 0.64
N SER A 99 -9.48 9.62 1.62
CA SER A 99 -8.97 9.82 2.99
C SER A 99 -8.55 8.50 3.62
N MET A 100 -9.25 7.40 3.34
CA MET A 100 -8.85 6.07 3.79
C MET A 100 -7.52 5.62 3.15
N ALA A 101 -7.32 5.86 1.85
CA ALA A 101 -6.05 5.55 1.20
C ALA A 101 -4.90 6.43 1.74
N GLU A 102 -5.15 7.71 1.98
CA GLU A 102 -4.19 8.65 2.59
C GLU A 102 -3.80 8.22 4.01
N GLN A 103 -4.78 7.77 4.80
CA GLN A 103 -4.56 7.17 6.12
C GLN A 103 -3.59 5.99 6.04
N ILE A 104 -3.81 5.05 5.13
CA ILE A 104 -2.97 3.84 4.98
C ILE A 104 -1.56 4.20 4.49
N LEU A 105 -1.46 5.10 3.51
CA LEU A 105 -0.19 5.42 2.85
C LEU A 105 0.75 6.24 3.73
N TYR A 106 0.23 7.26 4.42
CA TYR A 106 1.07 8.20 5.15
C TYR A 106 0.51 8.69 6.49
N GLY A 107 -0.64 8.18 6.95
CA GLY A 107 -1.21 8.53 8.26
C GLY A 107 -2.25 9.64 8.24
N GLY A 108 -2.79 9.96 7.05
CA GLY A 108 -3.86 10.91 6.85
C GLY A 108 -3.38 12.35 6.63
N LYS A 109 -4.28 13.19 6.12
CA LYS A 109 -4.00 14.56 5.66
C LYS A 109 -3.35 15.48 6.70
N ASP A 110 -3.70 15.30 7.98
CA ASP A 110 -3.17 16.07 9.11
C ASP A 110 -1.96 15.40 9.78
N MET A 111 -1.44 14.30 9.21
CA MET A 111 -0.35 13.49 9.78
C MET A 111 -0.62 12.93 11.19
N VAL A 112 -1.88 12.94 11.63
CA VAL A 112 -2.34 12.54 12.98
C VAL A 112 -1.94 11.11 13.32
N ASN A 113 -1.94 10.25 12.30
CA ASN A 113 -1.55 8.85 12.42
C ASN A 113 -0.31 8.58 11.57
N SER A 114 0.58 9.54 11.38
CA SER A 114 1.82 9.26 10.66
C SER A 114 2.80 8.45 11.51
N SER A 115 2.62 8.44 12.83
CA SER A 115 3.43 7.70 13.82
C SER A 115 2.73 6.46 14.42
N ASN A 116 1.45 6.23 14.10
CA ASN A 116 0.62 5.10 14.53
C ASN A 116 -0.19 4.61 13.28
N ARG A 117 -0.77 3.40 13.21
CA ARG A 117 -1.64 2.87 12.09
C ARG A 117 -2.89 2.20 12.72
N CYS A 118 -3.92 1.69 12.01
CA CYS A 118 -5.39 1.78 12.33
C CYS A 118 -6.15 1.04 13.50
N SER A 119 -7.24 1.62 14.07
CA SER A 119 -8.14 1.01 15.12
C SER A 119 -9.68 1.10 15.00
N ASP A 120 -10.30 1.58 13.91
CA ASP A 120 -11.76 1.88 13.90
C ASP A 120 -12.62 1.09 12.89
N GLY A 121 -12.13 -0.08 12.44
CA GLY A 121 -12.83 -0.96 11.50
C GLY A 121 -12.48 -0.71 10.03
N VAL A 122 -11.81 0.41 9.73
CA VAL A 122 -10.96 0.52 8.55
C VAL A 122 -9.65 -0.18 8.89
N TRP A 123 -9.20 -1.05 8.01
CA TRP A 123 -7.90 -1.71 8.13
C TRP A 123 -7.20 -1.62 6.78
N GLY A 124 -5.88 -1.64 6.84
CA GLY A 124 -5.03 -1.62 5.67
C GLY A 124 -3.64 -2.05 6.08
N MET A 125 -2.81 -2.35 5.09
CA MET A 125 -1.44 -2.77 5.33
C MET A 125 -0.51 -1.90 4.50
N ASN A 126 0.48 -1.32 5.17
CA ASN A 126 1.60 -0.67 4.52
C ASN A 126 2.81 -1.60 4.61
N THR A 127 3.45 -1.87 3.48
CA THR A 127 4.54 -2.85 3.40
C THR A 127 5.81 -2.23 2.87
N GLU A 128 6.93 -2.52 3.54
CA GLU A 128 8.26 -2.26 3.00
C GLU A 128 8.52 -3.21 1.82
N ILE A 129 8.82 -2.66 0.65
CA ILE A 129 8.84 -3.42 -0.62
C ILE A 129 10.23 -3.94 -1.01
N SER A 130 11.30 -3.61 -0.27
CA SER A 130 12.64 -4.13 -0.57
C SER A 130 12.68 -5.66 -0.46
N SER A 131 11.91 -6.23 0.47
CA SER A 131 11.94 -7.66 0.79
C SER A 131 11.05 -8.49 -0.14
N VAL A 132 9.90 -7.96 -0.55
CA VAL A 132 8.82 -8.72 -1.20
C VAL A 132 8.08 -7.85 -2.23
N ASP A 133 7.71 -8.45 -3.37
CA ASP A 133 6.91 -7.78 -4.40
C ASP A 133 5.40 -7.82 -4.10
N GLY A 134 4.67 -6.83 -4.60
CA GLY A 134 3.23 -6.66 -4.32
C GLY A 134 2.36 -7.89 -4.60
N ILE A 135 2.73 -8.75 -5.57
CA ILE A 135 1.97 -9.98 -5.86
C ILE A 135 1.94 -10.97 -4.70
N VAL A 136 3.00 -11.04 -3.91
CA VAL A 136 3.07 -11.92 -2.72
C VAL A 136 2.27 -11.31 -1.58
N ILE A 137 2.34 -9.98 -1.44
CA ILE A 137 1.55 -9.23 -0.45
C ILE A 137 0.06 -9.36 -0.74
N ASN A 138 -0.37 -9.20 -1.99
CA ASN A 138 -1.77 -9.40 -2.38
C ASN A 138 -2.27 -10.79 -2.01
N ARG A 139 -1.44 -11.82 -2.22
CA ARG A 139 -1.82 -13.18 -1.86
C ARG A 139 -1.99 -13.35 -0.35
N LEU A 140 -1.07 -12.78 0.44
CA LEU A 140 -1.19 -12.76 1.89
C LEU A 140 -2.49 -12.05 2.33
N VAL A 141 -2.80 -10.90 1.73
CA VAL A 141 -4.04 -10.16 2.01
C VAL A 141 -5.29 -10.96 1.65
N GLU A 142 -5.32 -11.63 0.50
CA GLU A 142 -6.41 -12.52 0.11
C GLU A 142 -6.64 -13.64 1.14
N ASP A 143 -5.55 -14.30 1.55
CA ASP A 143 -5.60 -15.40 2.51
C ASP A 143 -6.05 -14.89 3.90
N LEU A 144 -5.62 -13.69 4.32
CA LEU A 144 -6.06 -13.04 5.56
C LEU A 144 -7.55 -12.67 5.53
N ILE A 145 -8.03 -12.07 4.43
CA ILE A 145 -9.45 -11.72 4.26
C ILE A 145 -10.32 -12.97 4.32
N HIS A 146 -9.87 -14.06 3.66
CA HIS A 146 -10.58 -15.33 3.68
C HIS A 146 -10.71 -15.90 5.09
N TYR A 147 -9.65 -15.79 5.91
CA TYR A 147 -9.65 -16.29 7.27
C TYR A 147 -10.51 -15.46 8.23
N THR A 148 -10.66 -14.16 7.99
CA THR A 148 -11.18 -13.20 8.99
C THR A 148 -12.65 -12.78 8.80
N VAL A 149 -13.38 -13.32 7.82
CA VAL A 149 -14.77 -12.89 7.48
C VAL A 149 -14.88 -11.37 7.34
N ILE A 150 -13.79 -10.70 6.96
CA ILE A 150 -13.79 -9.27 6.75
C ILE A 150 -14.35 -9.00 5.35
N LYS A 151 -15.33 -8.11 5.25
CA LYS A 151 -15.83 -7.68 3.93
C LYS A 151 -14.67 -7.01 3.17
N PRO A 152 -14.49 -7.31 1.87
CA PRO A 152 -13.47 -6.64 1.08
C PRO A 152 -13.65 -5.13 1.18
N PHE A 153 -12.54 -4.41 1.40
CA PHE A 153 -12.54 -2.95 1.43
C PHE A 153 -12.20 -2.42 0.04
N ASP A 154 -12.96 -1.42 -0.42
CA ASP A 154 -12.69 -0.75 -1.69
C ASP A 154 -11.68 0.38 -1.48
N ILE A 155 -10.56 0.27 -2.18
CA ILE A 155 -9.55 1.32 -2.38
C ILE A 155 -10.13 2.33 -3.39
N HIS A 156 -9.60 3.56 -3.45
CA HIS A 156 -9.99 4.57 -4.45
C HIS A 156 -9.76 4.05 -5.89
N ILE A 157 -10.75 3.35 -6.41
CA ILE A 157 -10.76 2.70 -7.72
C ILE A 157 -11.66 3.57 -8.58
N PHE A 158 -11.12 4.08 -9.69
CA PHE A 158 -11.99 4.46 -10.80
C PHE A 158 -12.71 3.19 -11.25
N HIS A 159 -13.96 3.01 -10.79
CA HIS A 159 -14.75 1.85 -11.12
C HIS A 159 -15.28 1.99 -12.55
N PHE A 160 -14.59 1.32 -13.48
CA PHE A 160 -15.04 1.22 -14.85
C PHE A 160 -16.10 0.11 -14.94
N HIS A 161 -17.36 0.50 -15.17
CA HIS A 161 -18.50 -0.43 -15.14
C HIS A 161 -18.96 -0.91 -16.53
N ASP A 162 -18.48 -0.33 -17.62
CA ASP A 162 -19.02 -0.60 -18.96
C ASP A 162 -18.69 -2.01 -19.45
N TYR A 163 -17.48 -2.50 -19.16
CA TYR A 163 -17.03 -3.86 -19.50
C TYR A 163 -15.86 -4.32 -18.63
N GLY A 164 -15.55 -5.60 -18.71
CA GLY A 164 -14.42 -6.21 -17.99
C GLY A 164 -13.71 -7.29 -18.81
N ASP A 165 -12.95 -8.13 -18.12
CA ASP A 165 -12.09 -9.16 -18.72
C ASP A 165 -12.84 -10.14 -19.65
N LYS A 166 -14.09 -10.47 -19.34
CA LYS A 166 -14.94 -11.36 -20.13
C LYS A 166 -15.12 -10.86 -21.57
N LEU A 167 -15.34 -9.56 -21.75
CA LEU A 167 -15.53 -8.97 -23.08
C LEU A 167 -14.22 -8.98 -23.87
N LEU A 168 -13.10 -8.61 -23.24
CA LEU A 168 -11.80 -8.57 -23.88
C LEU A 168 -11.33 -9.97 -24.32
N LYS A 169 -11.59 -10.98 -23.48
CA LYS A 169 -11.32 -12.39 -23.80
C LYS A 169 -12.15 -12.88 -24.99
N LEU A 170 -13.39 -12.41 -25.18
CA LEU A 170 -14.20 -12.74 -26.38
C LEU A 170 -13.56 -12.21 -27.67
N TYR A 171 -12.88 -11.07 -27.62
CA TYR A 171 -12.14 -10.51 -28.75
C TYR A 171 -10.70 -11.01 -28.85
N ASN A 172 -10.32 -12.00 -28.04
CA ASN A 172 -8.96 -12.55 -28.00
C ASN A 172 -7.89 -11.50 -27.62
N VAL A 173 -8.27 -10.51 -26.82
CA VAL A 173 -7.40 -9.43 -26.34
C VAL A 173 -7.05 -9.66 -24.87
N SER A 174 -5.76 -9.52 -24.52
CA SER A 174 -5.33 -9.54 -23.12
C SER A 174 -5.87 -8.31 -22.39
N PRO A 175 -6.58 -8.48 -21.25
CA PRO A 175 -7.07 -7.35 -20.46
C PRO A 175 -5.98 -6.39 -20.03
N ASP A 176 -4.82 -6.93 -19.66
CA ASP A 176 -3.66 -6.19 -19.20
C ASP A 176 -3.09 -5.28 -20.31
N VAL A 177 -2.83 -5.87 -21.49
CA VAL A 177 -2.36 -5.12 -22.68
C VAL A 177 -3.36 -4.04 -23.09
N PHE A 178 -4.66 -4.35 -23.01
CA PHE A 178 -5.71 -3.38 -23.35
C PHE A 178 -5.67 -2.16 -22.44
N VAL A 179 -5.60 -2.36 -21.12
CA VAL A 179 -5.48 -1.28 -20.14
C VAL A 179 -4.19 -0.50 -20.37
N GLN A 180 -3.08 -1.20 -20.57
CA GLN A 180 -1.77 -0.60 -20.79
C GLN A 180 -1.75 0.34 -22.02
N ILE A 181 -2.26 -0.13 -23.17
CA ILE A 181 -2.34 0.68 -24.38
C ILE A 181 -3.35 1.83 -24.22
N SER A 182 -4.44 1.62 -23.49
CA SER A 182 -5.44 2.66 -23.19
C SER A 182 -4.85 3.79 -22.34
N LEU A 183 -3.97 3.48 -21.39
CA LEU A 183 -3.22 4.47 -20.61
C LEU A 183 -2.27 5.27 -21.50
N HIS A 184 -1.52 4.61 -22.40
CA HIS A 184 -0.67 5.31 -23.37
C HIS A 184 -1.45 6.22 -24.30
N PHE A 185 -2.60 5.77 -24.81
CA PHE A 185 -3.49 6.59 -25.63
C PHE A 185 -3.98 7.82 -24.88
N THR A 186 -4.45 7.64 -23.64
CA THR A 186 -4.93 8.74 -22.80
C THR A 186 -3.83 9.75 -22.53
N TYR A 187 -2.62 9.27 -22.18
CA TYR A 187 -1.47 10.12 -21.95
C TYR A 187 -1.06 10.89 -23.22
N TYR A 188 -0.98 10.21 -24.36
CA TYR A 188 -0.62 10.83 -25.64
C TYR A 188 -1.65 11.86 -26.07
N LYS A 189 -2.94 11.60 -25.86
CA LYS A 189 -4.03 12.55 -26.16
C LYS A 189 -3.87 13.86 -25.38
N LEU A 190 -3.41 13.78 -24.12
CA LEU A 190 -3.19 14.95 -23.27
C LEU A 190 -1.87 15.68 -23.56
N ASN A 191 -0.78 14.94 -23.81
CA ASN A 191 0.57 15.48 -23.84
C ASN A 191 1.23 15.52 -25.23
N GLN A 192 0.61 14.89 -26.23
CA GLN A 192 1.11 14.77 -27.60
C GLN A 192 2.48 14.07 -27.73
N CYS A 193 2.88 13.30 -26.71
CA CYS A 193 4.09 12.49 -26.69
C CYS A 193 3.85 11.17 -25.97
N LEU A 194 4.66 10.15 -26.28
CA LEU A 194 4.69 8.92 -25.49
C LEU A 194 5.57 9.11 -24.26
N CYS A 195 5.13 8.59 -23.12
CA CYS A 195 5.93 8.54 -21.91
C CYS A 195 6.77 7.26 -21.85
N VAL A 196 7.84 7.31 -21.05
CA VAL A 196 8.53 6.10 -20.63
C VAL A 196 7.61 5.39 -19.63
N SER A 197 7.16 4.19 -20.00
CA SER A 197 6.35 3.34 -19.14
C SER A 197 7.22 2.32 -18.42
N TYR A 198 6.92 2.07 -17.15
CA TYR A 198 7.42 0.94 -16.39
C TYR A 198 6.23 0.09 -15.96
N GLU A 199 6.21 -1.16 -16.38
CA GLU A 199 5.31 -2.16 -15.84
C GLU A 199 6.12 -3.29 -15.17
N PRO A 200 5.88 -3.60 -13.90
CA PRO A 200 6.58 -4.67 -13.21
C PRO A 200 6.07 -6.04 -13.68
N VAL A 201 6.96 -6.84 -14.26
CA VAL A 201 6.66 -8.23 -14.65
C VAL A 201 7.37 -9.19 -13.73
N SER A 202 6.62 -10.15 -13.16
CA SER A 202 7.20 -11.13 -12.25
C SER A 202 8.15 -12.09 -12.97
N THR A 203 9.36 -12.25 -12.42
CA THR A 203 10.37 -13.21 -12.89
C THR A 203 10.45 -14.45 -11.99
N ARG A 204 9.44 -14.70 -11.15
CA ARG A 204 9.39 -15.82 -10.19
C ARG A 204 9.48 -17.23 -10.80
N ARG A 205 9.45 -17.36 -12.12
CA ARG A 205 9.78 -18.61 -12.83
C ARG A 205 11.27 -18.99 -12.70
N PHE A 206 12.12 -18.02 -12.38
CA PHE A 206 13.55 -18.22 -12.11
C PHE A 206 13.81 -18.27 -10.61
N HIS A 207 14.85 -18.99 -10.21
CA HIS A 207 15.28 -19.05 -8.82
C HIS A 207 15.62 -17.63 -8.31
N LEU A 208 15.02 -17.23 -7.20
CA LEU A 208 15.13 -15.88 -6.61
C LEU A 208 14.67 -14.72 -7.53
N GLY A 209 13.88 -15.02 -8.56
CA GLY A 209 13.32 -13.99 -9.45
C GLY A 209 12.36 -13.05 -8.71
N ARG A 210 12.57 -11.75 -8.89
CA ARG A 210 11.74 -10.64 -8.40
C ARG A 210 10.86 -10.10 -9.53
N THR A 211 11.21 -8.93 -10.05
CA THR A 211 10.53 -8.27 -11.16
C THR A 211 11.52 -7.80 -12.22
N ASP A 212 11.08 -7.78 -13.48
CA ASP A 212 11.73 -7.05 -14.57
C ASP A 212 10.79 -5.95 -15.08
N ALA A 213 11.32 -5.06 -15.93
CA ALA A 213 10.58 -3.94 -16.49
C ALA A 213 10.04 -4.28 -17.89
N LEU A 214 8.72 -4.37 -18.03
CA LEU A 214 8.10 -4.34 -19.34
C LEU A 214 7.89 -2.90 -19.80
N LYS A 215 8.35 -2.63 -21.02
CA LYS A 215 8.31 -1.32 -21.66
C LYS A 215 7.36 -1.40 -22.86
N SER A 216 6.17 -0.83 -22.73
CA SER A 216 5.14 -0.80 -23.76
C SER A 216 5.18 0.43 -24.67
N ASN A 217 6.13 1.33 -24.43
CA ASN A 217 6.42 2.47 -25.29
C ASN A 217 7.18 2.06 -26.58
N ILE A 218 6.61 1.10 -27.30
CA ILE A 218 7.14 0.53 -28.54
C ILE A 218 6.54 1.23 -29.79
N PRO A 219 7.19 1.15 -30.96
CA PRO A 219 6.71 1.77 -32.19
C PRO A 219 5.29 1.37 -32.58
N GLU A 220 4.91 0.11 -32.34
CA GLU A 220 3.59 -0.44 -32.64
C GLU A 220 2.49 0.28 -31.85
N THR A 221 2.73 0.52 -30.56
CA THR A 221 1.84 1.30 -29.68
C THR A 221 1.71 2.73 -30.20
N LEU A 222 2.82 3.38 -30.60
CA LEU A 222 2.77 4.73 -31.16
C LEU A 222 1.95 4.79 -32.45
N ASN A 223 2.15 3.83 -33.34
CA ASN A 223 1.46 3.76 -34.62
C ASN A 223 -0.04 3.55 -34.42
N TRP A 224 -0.42 2.65 -33.51
CA TRP A 224 -1.82 2.43 -33.14
C TRP A 224 -2.46 3.69 -32.56
N ILE A 225 -1.80 4.39 -31.63
CA ILE A 225 -2.30 5.63 -31.04
C ILE A 225 -2.49 6.71 -32.10
N LYS A 226 -1.50 6.90 -32.99
CA LYS A 226 -1.60 7.88 -34.08
C LYS A 226 -2.77 7.58 -35.00
N ALA A 227 -2.98 6.31 -35.34
CA ALA A 227 -4.11 5.89 -36.16
C ALA A 227 -5.46 6.17 -35.44
N MET A 228 -5.54 5.91 -34.13
CA MET A 228 -6.75 6.21 -33.32
C MET A 228 -7.01 7.71 -33.15
N MET A 229 -5.99 8.56 -33.28
CA MET A 229 -6.10 10.02 -33.19
C MET A 229 -6.41 10.68 -34.54
N ASP A 230 -6.23 9.97 -35.66
CA ASP A 230 -6.50 10.52 -37.00
C ASP A 230 -8.01 10.63 -37.25
N LYS A 231 -8.49 11.88 -37.29
CA LYS A 231 -9.90 12.20 -37.54
C LYS A 231 -10.31 11.95 -39.00
N ASN A 232 -9.35 11.74 -39.90
CA ASN A 232 -9.62 11.54 -41.31
C ASN A 232 -9.85 10.07 -41.70
N GLY A 233 -9.72 9.13 -40.75
CA GLY A 233 -10.08 7.73 -40.96
C GLY A 233 -9.21 6.96 -41.96
N ASN A 234 -8.00 7.46 -42.26
CA ASN A 234 -7.07 6.74 -43.14
C ASN A 234 -6.55 5.52 -42.38
N SER A 235 -7.16 4.37 -42.63
CA SER A 235 -6.81 3.09 -42.01
C SER A 235 -5.35 2.78 -42.30
N VAL A 236 -4.47 2.93 -41.30
CA VAL A 236 -3.08 2.51 -41.40
C VAL A 236 -3.08 0.97 -41.34
N VAL A 237 -3.05 0.34 -42.51
CA VAL A 237 -2.87 -1.10 -42.64
C VAL A 237 -1.46 -1.41 -42.14
N VAL A 238 -1.36 -2.01 -40.96
CA VAL A 238 -0.10 -2.55 -40.46
C VAL A 238 0.14 -3.84 -41.24
N ALA A 239 1.08 -3.80 -42.19
CA ALA A 239 1.53 -4.98 -42.90
C ALA A 239 2.25 -5.92 -41.91
N HIS A 240 1.80 -7.17 -41.85
CA HIS A 240 2.47 -8.26 -41.15
C HIS A 240 3.76 -8.67 -41.86
#